data_AF-A0A9E6CG98-F1
#
_entry.id   AF-A0A9E6CG98-F1
#
_cell.length_a   1.000
_cell.length_b   1.000
_cell.length_c   1.000
_cell.angle_alpha   90.00
_cell.angle_beta   90.00
_cell.angle_gamma   90.00
#
_symmetry.space_group_name_H-M   'P 1'
#
loop_
_entity.id
_entity.type
_entity.pdbx_description
1 polymer ?
#
loop_
_entity_poly.entity_id
_entity_poly.type
_entity_poly.pdbx_seq_one_letter_code
_entity_poly.pdbx_strand_id
1 'polypeptide(L)'
;MDGEFIIIKKIIRVLIRAAVPGLVFMAAVLSCGPGLAVSGGSPLPAGSGAFNDLDYYAPGDGGTVSLDLRGADLRDVLSALAIKLGVNIVVVNTKPVEVNLKADGVTARQALEMVVQSNGLAYLQSGDLIVVGEAGSLRKDFFSQMILTRFDTWYVPAAKIIAMIKELGLDDSLKVLSIDTNPNVFWAQGTVQSLRKVRELVSAVDTAENRESAVSSQVPLEYKTLTLTQIPPSRAVELLKEAGVEITHCLKLDNRLLVFDRTLFPMWDQVESLVAQLDIQPANKYKVFVYQLKNIVAADAAARLKEFGFEDVKTVTYSNDRFGRELLVICPPYLETSVRSALSSLDGVRSKTKMPVLTMTGTSSYEGLVAVRELLSELSDVPIGSFSISRNLSGDEDNPVYALWVEETPDRIMLIKDLIGELDIGGGKGGSKESSGTE
;
A
#
# COMPACT_ATOMS: atom_id res chain seq x y z
N MET A 1 -26.94 14.67 36.71
CA MET A 1 -26.74 14.26 35.30
C MET A 1 -26.61 15.48 34.37
N ASP A 2 -26.00 16.59 34.81
CA ASP A 2 -25.82 17.80 33.97
C ASP A 2 -24.35 18.25 33.83
N GLY A 3 -23.39 17.46 34.35
CA GLY A 3 -21.96 17.79 34.35
C GLY A 3 -21.16 17.26 33.15
N GLU A 4 -21.57 16.14 32.54
CA GLU A 4 -20.82 15.49 31.45
C GLU A 4 -21.08 16.12 30.06
N PHE A 5 -22.24 16.78 29.87
CA PHE A 5 -22.59 17.41 28.59
C PHE A 5 -21.82 18.69 28.27
N ILE A 6 -21.18 19.32 29.27
CA ILE A 6 -20.44 20.58 29.10
C ILE A 6 -19.01 20.33 28.55
N ILE A 7 -18.42 19.17 28.84
CA ILE A 7 -17.06 18.83 28.38
C ILE A 7 -17.07 18.46 26.89
N ILE A 8 -18.10 17.75 26.42
CA ILE A 8 -18.27 17.36 25.01
C ILE A 8 -18.44 18.58 24.09
N LYS A 9 -19.14 19.64 24.54
CA LYS A 9 -19.25 20.89 23.76
C LYS A 9 -17.97 21.72 23.70
N LYS A 10 -17.06 21.56 24.66
CA LYS A 10 -15.80 22.32 24.72
C LYS A 10 -14.74 21.76 23.77
N ILE A 11 -14.72 20.44 23.59
CA ILE A 11 -13.81 19.75 22.67
C ILE A 11 -14.23 19.99 21.20
N ILE A 12 -15.53 19.96 20.90
CA ILE A 12 -16.05 20.19 19.54
C ILE A 12 -15.87 21.66 19.07
N ARG A 13 -15.79 22.63 20.00
CA ARG A 13 -15.58 24.06 19.64
C ARG A 13 -14.13 24.42 19.30
N VAL A 14 -13.15 23.62 19.74
CA VAL A 14 -11.73 23.89 19.46
C VAL A 14 -11.36 23.44 18.03
N LEU A 15 -12.06 22.44 17.48
CA LEU A 15 -11.81 21.91 16.13
C LEU A 15 -12.30 22.82 14.98
N ILE A 16 -13.12 23.86 15.23
CA ILE A 16 -13.77 24.64 14.16
C ILE A 16 -13.13 26.04 13.94
N ARG A 17 -12.09 26.44 14.68
CA ARG A 17 -11.60 27.85 14.63
C ARG A 17 -10.16 28.12 14.20
N ALA A 18 -9.40 27.15 13.71
CA ALA A 18 -8.06 27.41 13.18
C ALA A 18 -8.05 27.38 11.64
N ALA A 19 -8.67 28.39 11.02
CA ALA A 19 -8.48 28.70 9.62
C ALA A 19 -8.29 30.22 9.45
N VAL A 20 -7.22 30.54 8.70
CA VAL A 20 -6.81 31.84 8.12
C VAL A 20 -5.73 32.64 8.91
N PRO A 21 -4.68 33.16 8.21
CA PRO A 21 -3.38 33.48 8.79
C PRO A 21 -3.09 34.99 8.89
N GLY A 22 -2.03 35.33 9.64
CA GLY A 22 -1.32 36.59 9.52
C GLY A 22 -0.87 37.18 10.86
N LEU A 23 0.44 37.24 11.10
CA LEU A 23 1.18 38.51 11.08
C LEU A 23 2.69 38.29 11.26
N VAL A 24 3.41 39.10 10.50
CA VAL A 24 4.84 39.40 10.47
C VAL A 24 5.40 39.72 11.87
N PHE A 25 6.59 39.20 12.20
CA PHE A 25 7.50 39.87 13.13
C PHE A 25 8.97 39.71 12.71
N MET A 26 9.63 40.87 12.59
CA MET A 26 11.05 41.07 12.30
C MET A 26 11.96 40.38 13.31
N ALA A 27 13.03 39.74 12.83
CA ALA A 27 14.22 39.43 13.62
C ALA A 27 15.29 40.49 13.32
N ALA A 28 15.70 41.22 14.35
CA ALA A 28 16.82 42.15 14.30
C ALA A 28 18.14 41.39 14.49
N VAL A 29 19.10 41.69 13.61
CA VAL A 29 20.49 41.20 13.60
C VAL A 29 21.38 42.20 14.33
N LEU A 30 22.11 41.75 15.36
CA LEU A 30 23.30 42.38 15.97
C LEU A 30 23.99 41.26 16.78
N SER A 31 25.30 41.04 16.86
CA SER A 31 26.50 41.54 16.17
C SER A 31 27.66 40.63 16.64
N CYS A 32 28.66 40.47 15.79
CA CYS A 32 29.87 39.67 15.96
C CYS A 32 30.86 40.22 17.03
N GLY A 33 31.64 39.35 17.68
CA GLY A 33 32.99 39.67 18.20
C GLY A 33 33.33 39.17 19.61
N PRO A 34 34.60 38.79 19.90
CA PRO A 34 34.92 37.53 20.60
C PRO A 34 35.61 37.71 21.97
N GLY A 35 35.58 36.65 22.80
CA GLY A 35 36.34 36.56 24.05
C GLY A 35 36.69 35.11 24.41
N LEU A 36 37.98 34.78 24.33
CA LEU A 36 38.61 33.55 24.80
C LEU A 36 38.60 33.46 26.33
N ALA A 37 38.17 32.32 26.90
CA ALA A 37 38.64 31.83 28.20
C ALA A 37 38.35 30.32 28.35
N VAL A 38 39.20 29.67 29.15
CA VAL A 38 39.55 28.24 29.15
C VAL A 38 38.95 27.48 30.34
N SER A 39 38.75 26.16 30.12
CA SER A 39 38.74 25.02 31.05
C SER A 39 37.48 24.63 31.83
N GLY A 40 37.12 23.36 31.63
CA GLY A 40 36.87 22.41 32.71
C GLY A 40 35.41 22.08 33.03
N GLY A 41 34.94 20.91 32.56
CA GLY A 41 33.81 20.21 33.21
C GLY A 41 32.79 19.57 32.26
N SER A 42 32.85 18.24 32.15
CA SER A 42 31.79 17.29 31.81
C SER A 42 31.09 17.40 30.43
N PRO A 43 31.06 16.32 29.62
CA PRO A 43 30.20 16.29 28.44
C PRO A 43 28.73 16.17 28.87
N LEU A 44 27.93 17.16 28.50
CA LEU A 44 26.48 17.07 28.41
C LEU A 44 26.09 16.02 27.34
N PRO A 45 25.02 15.23 27.51
CA PRO A 45 24.51 14.38 26.45
C PRO A 45 23.78 15.27 25.44
N ALA A 46 24.36 15.41 24.25
CA ALA A 46 23.67 15.99 23.09
C ALA A 46 22.65 14.97 22.57
N GLY A 47 21.39 15.40 22.48
CA GLY A 47 20.27 14.61 21.99
C GLY A 47 20.35 14.26 20.51
N SER A 48 19.46 13.33 20.14
CA SER A 48 18.79 13.25 18.83
C SER A 48 19.60 13.75 17.63
N GLY A 49 20.66 13.02 17.29
CA GLY A 49 21.32 13.10 16.00
C GLY A 49 21.02 11.82 15.21
N ALA A 50 20.51 11.99 14.00
CA ALA A 50 20.23 10.91 13.06
C ALA A 50 21.44 9.97 12.90
N PHE A 51 21.31 8.73 13.36
CA PHE A 51 22.23 7.66 13.00
C PHE A 51 21.69 6.98 11.74
N ASN A 52 21.95 7.62 10.61
CA ASN A 52 21.73 7.07 9.28
C ASN A 52 23.02 6.48 8.66
N ASP A 53 24.10 6.33 9.43
CA ASP A 53 25.37 5.82 8.90
C ASP A 53 25.66 4.42 9.45
N LEU A 54 25.15 3.43 8.73
CA LEU A 54 25.79 2.13 8.57
C LEU A 54 25.70 1.78 7.08
N ASP A 55 26.62 2.37 6.32
CA ASP A 55 26.95 2.01 4.94
C ASP A 55 27.44 0.55 4.89
N TYR A 56 26.49 -0.37 4.77
CA TYR A 56 26.72 -1.61 4.05
C TYR A 56 26.50 -1.29 2.58
N TYR A 57 27.40 -1.70 1.69
CA TYR A 57 27.18 -1.70 0.24
C TYR A 57 25.91 -2.51 -0.07
N ALA A 58 24.77 -1.85 0.01
CA ALA A 58 23.50 -2.36 -0.45
C ALA A 58 23.45 -2.03 -1.95
N PRO A 59 23.38 -3.01 -2.86
CA PRO A 59 22.93 -2.70 -4.21
C PRO A 59 21.59 -1.96 -4.07
N GLY A 60 21.47 -0.84 -4.79
CA GLY A 60 20.51 0.24 -4.55
C GLY A 60 19.07 -0.22 -4.26
N ASP A 61 18.26 0.66 -3.67
CA ASP A 61 16.87 0.34 -3.29
C ASP A 61 15.96 -0.14 -4.46
N GLY A 62 16.49 -0.10 -5.68
CA GLY A 62 15.88 -0.54 -6.93
C GLY A 62 14.94 0.49 -7.53
N GLY A 63 14.95 1.73 -7.04
CA GLY A 63 13.99 2.76 -7.39
C GLY A 63 12.58 2.42 -6.89
N THR A 64 11.65 3.35 -7.11
CA THR A 64 10.24 3.15 -6.81
C THR A 64 9.58 2.28 -7.88
N VAL A 65 8.64 1.45 -7.46
CA VAL A 65 7.89 0.49 -8.26
C VAL A 65 6.42 0.57 -7.86
N SER A 66 5.52 0.52 -8.85
CA SER A 66 4.11 0.17 -8.66
C SER A 66 3.93 -1.28 -9.07
N LEU A 67 3.34 -2.10 -8.19
CA LEU A 67 2.95 -3.48 -8.47
C LEU A 67 1.43 -3.61 -8.31
N ASP A 68 0.78 -4.27 -9.27
CA ASP A 68 -0.60 -4.78 -9.15
C ASP A 68 -0.55 -6.25 -9.56
N LEU A 69 -0.48 -7.13 -8.56
CA LEU A 69 -0.35 -8.57 -8.71
C LEU A 69 -1.67 -9.22 -8.31
N ARG A 70 -2.23 -10.03 -9.21
CA ARG A 70 -3.46 -10.80 -8.98
C ARG A 70 -3.28 -12.20 -9.53
N GLY A 71 -3.29 -13.20 -8.66
CA GLY A 71 -3.07 -14.59 -9.05
C GLY A 71 -1.70 -14.84 -9.69
N ALA A 72 -0.72 -13.96 -9.44
CA ALA A 72 0.59 -14.05 -10.08
C ALA A 72 1.43 -15.13 -9.36
N ASP A 73 2.14 -15.97 -10.10
CA ASP A 73 3.03 -16.95 -9.48
C ASP A 73 4.14 -16.22 -8.71
N LEU A 74 4.35 -16.62 -7.45
CA LEU A 74 5.37 -16.04 -6.58
C LEU A 74 6.76 -16.00 -7.25
N ARG A 75 7.11 -17.00 -8.06
CA ARG A 75 8.43 -17.09 -8.71
C ARG A 75 8.58 -16.05 -9.81
N ASP A 76 7.51 -15.78 -10.55
CA ASP A 76 7.49 -14.77 -11.60
C ASP A 76 7.59 -13.37 -10.99
N VAL A 77 6.85 -13.14 -9.90
CA VAL A 77 6.90 -11.89 -9.13
C VAL A 77 8.30 -11.63 -8.58
N LEU A 78 8.89 -12.63 -7.92
CA LEU A 78 10.24 -12.52 -7.36
C LEU A 78 11.28 -12.32 -8.47
N SER A 79 11.12 -12.97 -9.62
CA SER A 79 12.02 -12.77 -10.77
C SER A 79 11.95 -11.35 -11.33
N ALA A 80 10.75 -10.77 -11.44
CA ALA A 80 10.59 -9.37 -11.87
C ALA A 80 11.25 -8.39 -10.88
N LEU A 81 11.11 -8.64 -9.58
CA LEU A 81 11.76 -7.85 -8.53
C LEU A 81 13.29 -8.03 -8.54
N ALA A 82 13.79 -9.23 -8.84
CA ALA A 82 15.21 -9.53 -8.97
C ALA A 82 15.88 -8.63 -10.01
N ILE A 83 15.26 -8.51 -11.19
CA ILE A 83 15.74 -7.66 -12.30
C ILE A 83 15.81 -6.19 -11.86
N LYS A 84 14.78 -5.71 -11.16
CA LYS A 84 14.71 -4.31 -10.72
C LYS A 84 15.73 -3.98 -9.64
N LEU A 85 16.01 -4.94 -8.76
CA LEU A 85 16.98 -4.83 -7.67
C LEU A 85 18.43 -5.06 -8.12
N GLY A 86 18.65 -5.62 -9.32
CA GLY A 86 19.98 -6.01 -9.79
C GLY A 86 20.58 -7.17 -8.99
N VAL A 87 19.74 -8.06 -8.47
CA VAL A 87 20.12 -9.21 -7.64
C VAL A 87 19.59 -10.51 -8.23
N ASN A 88 20.19 -11.64 -7.88
CA ASN A 88 19.69 -12.97 -8.19
C ASN A 88 18.79 -13.46 -7.05
N ILE A 89 17.57 -13.88 -7.34
CA ILE A 89 16.65 -14.44 -6.34
C ILE A 89 16.45 -15.94 -6.60
N VAL A 90 16.68 -16.76 -5.57
CA VAL A 90 16.46 -18.22 -5.59
C VAL A 90 15.35 -18.57 -4.60
N VAL A 91 14.34 -19.31 -5.05
CA VAL A 91 13.22 -19.72 -4.21
C VAL A 91 13.36 -21.20 -3.86
N VAL A 92 13.34 -21.52 -2.56
CA VAL A 92 13.60 -22.87 -2.06
C VAL A 92 12.29 -23.53 -1.63
N ASN A 93 12.00 -24.70 -2.22
CA ASN A 93 10.96 -25.64 -1.79
C ASN A 93 9.55 -25.05 -1.60
N THR A 94 9.18 -24.03 -2.36
CA THR A 94 7.81 -23.52 -2.34
C THR A 94 6.96 -24.22 -3.40
N LYS A 95 5.77 -24.68 -2.98
CA LYS A 95 4.68 -25.05 -3.90
C LYS A 95 4.35 -23.83 -4.79
N PRO A 96 3.70 -24.01 -5.95
CA PRO A 96 3.12 -22.89 -6.68
C PRO A 96 2.22 -22.11 -5.71
N VAL A 97 2.55 -20.84 -5.47
CA VAL A 97 1.82 -19.95 -4.56
C VAL A 97 1.44 -18.73 -5.37
N GLU A 98 0.15 -18.44 -5.39
CA GLU A 98 -0.39 -17.24 -6.02
C GLU A 98 -0.25 -16.04 -5.08
N VAL A 99 0.31 -14.96 -5.60
CA VAL A 99 0.52 -13.71 -4.87
C VAL A 99 -0.51 -12.69 -5.34
N ASN A 100 -1.21 -12.11 -4.36
CA ASN A 100 -2.09 -10.97 -4.55
C ASN A 100 -1.51 -9.79 -3.77
N LEU A 101 -0.93 -8.82 -4.46
CA LEU A 101 -0.33 -7.65 -3.83
C LEU A 101 -0.47 -6.43 -4.73
N LYS A 102 -0.99 -5.34 -4.16
CA LYS A 102 -0.99 -4.03 -4.81
C LYS A 102 -0.20 -3.04 -3.97
N ALA A 103 0.79 -2.40 -4.57
CA ALA A 103 1.63 -1.40 -3.92
C ALA A 103 1.99 -0.30 -4.90
N ASP A 104 1.85 0.96 -4.51
CA ASP A 104 2.16 2.13 -5.34
C ASP A 104 3.26 2.97 -4.71
N GLY A 105 4.30 3.31 -5.48
CA GLY A 105 5.38 4.19 -5.04
C GLY A 105 6.28 3.58 -3.96
N VAL A 106 6.34 2.26 -3.87
CA VAL A 106 7.20 1.53 -2.92
C VAL A 106 8.55 1.23 -3.55
N THR A 107 9.62 1.13 -2.76
CA THR A 107 10.92 0.71 -3.34
C THR A 107 10.85 -0.76 -3.77
N ALA A 108 11.64 -1.17 -4.75
CA ALA A 108 11.68 -2.57 -5.20
C ALA A 108 12.02 -3.51 -4.02
N ARG A 109 12.82 -3.04 -3.06
CA ARG A 109 13.16 -3.80 -1.85
C ARG A 109 11.99 -3.92 -0.88
N GLN A 110 11.23 -2.85 -0.69
CA GLN A 110 9.99 -2.89 0.10
C GLN A 110 8.97 -3.82 -0.55
N ALA A 111 8.83 -3.78 -1.88
CA ALA A 111 7.96 -4.68 -2.62
C ALA A 111 8.33 -6.16 -2.39
N LEU A 112 9.62 -6.50 -2.48
CA LEU A 112 10.12 -7.84 -2.16
C LEU A 112 9.72 -8.26 -0.74
N GLU A 113 9.93 -7.39 0.24
CA GLU A 113 9.60 -7.67 1.63
C GLU A 113 8.12 -7.92 1.85
N MET A 114 7.26 -7.11 1.24
CA MET A 114 5.81 -7.29 1.34
C MET A 114 5.36 -8.61 0.72
N VAL A 115 5.89 -8.98 -0.45
CA VAL A 115 5.59 -10.27 -1.11
C VAL A 115 6.03 -11.45 -0.26
N VAL A 116 7.24 -11.38 0.31
CA VAL A 116 7.79 -12.48 1.12
C VAL A 116 7.01 -12.61 2.44
N GLN A 117 6.71 -11.49 3.12
CA GLN A 117 5.96 -11.50 4.39
C GLN A 117 4.52 -11.94 4.23
N SER A 118 3.81 -11.48 3.19
CA SER A 118 2.39 -11.82 2.98
C SER A 118 2.15 -13.31 2.78
N ASN A 119 3.19 -14.04 2.35
CA ASN A 119 3.15 -15.48 2.12
C ASN A 119 3.76 -16.30 3.27
N GLY A 120 4.06 -15.68 4.41
CA GLY A 120 4.68 -16.35 5.56
C GLY A 120 6.10 -16.86 5.29
N LEU A 121 6.76 -16.31 4.27
CA LEU A 121 8.13 -16.66 3.89
C LEU A 121 9.11 -15.68 4.54
N ALA A 122 10.39 -16.05 4.50
CA ALA A 122 11.50 -15.21 4.86
C ALA A 122 12.54 -15.21 3.74
N TYR A 123 13.53 -14.31 3.84
CA TYR A 123 14.64 -14.28 2.92
C TYR A 123 15.99 -14.08 3.61
N LEU A 124 17.01 -14.62 2.97
CA LEU A 124 18.43 -14.39 3.27
C LEU A 124 19.02 -13.58 2.13
N GLN A 125 19.97 -12.71 2.46
CA GLN A 125 20.73 -11.96 1.47
C GLN A 125 22.23 -12.15 1.71
N SER A 126 22.97 -12.45 0.66
CA SER A 126 24.43 -12.53 0.67
C SER A 126 24.96 -11.90 -0.61
N GLY A 127 25.45 -10.65 -0.50
CA GLY A 127 25.80 -9.83 -1.66
C GLY A 127 24.59 -9.66 -2.59
N ASP A 128 24.77 -10.08 -3.85
CA ASP A 128 23.76 -10.00 -4.91
C ASP A 128 22.88 -11.25 -4.99
N LEU A 129 22.99 -12.20 -4.07
CA LEU A 129 22.12 -13.38 -4.00
C LEU A 129 21.10 -13.23 -2.87
N ILE A 130 19.83 -13.41 -3.19
CA ILE A 130 18.72 -13.50 -2.25
C ILE A 130 18.14 -14.91 -2.31
N VAL A 131 18.01 -15.56 -1.17
CA VAL A 131 17.36 -16.87 -1.05
C VAL A 131 16.06 -16.71 -0.29
N VAL A 132 14.94 -17.09 -0.90
CA VAL A 132 13.58 -16.96 -0.35
C VAL A 132 13.03 -18.35 -0.01
N GLY A 133 12.41 -18.50 1.16
CA GLY A 133 11.81 -19.75 1.58
C GLY A 133 11.19 -19.67 2.97
N GLU A 134 10.67 -20.79 3.47
CA GLU A 134 10.17 -20.86 4.84
C GLU A 134 11.32 -20.66 5.84
N ALA A 135 11.05 -19.92 6.93
CA ALA A 135 12.07 -19.58 7.92
C ALA A 135 12.80 -20.80 8.50
N GLY A 136 12.09 -21.90 8.76
CA GLY A 136 12.67 -23.16 9.24
C GLY A 136 13.59 -23.83 8.23
N SER A 137 13.20 -23.86 6.95
CA SER A 137 13.98 -24.43 5.85
C SER A 137 15.25 -23.62 5.58
N LEU A 138 15.13 -22.29 5.57
CA LEU A 138 16.28 -21.38 5.44
C LEU A 138 17.28 -21.56 6.58
N ARG A 139 16.79 -21.72 7.82
CA ARG A 139 17.64 -21.98 8.99
C ARG A 139 18.38 -23.31 8.91
N LYS A 140 17.76 -24.34 8.35
CA LYS A 140 18.36 -25.68 8.24
C LYS A 140 19.37 -25.76 7.11
N ASP A 141 18.99 -25.28 5.92
CA ASP A 141 19.71 -25.56 4.68
C ASP A 141 20.68 -24.43 4.28
N PHE A 142 20.45 -23.20 4.78
CA PHE A 142 21.21 -22.00 4.41
C PHE A 142 21.80 -21.27 5.62
N PHE A 143 21.98 -21.97 6.74
CA PHE A 143 22.52 -21.42 8.00
C PHE A 143 23.82 -20.63 7.81
N SER A 144 24.74 -21.13 6.97
CA SER A 144 26.03 -20.48 6.70
C SER A 144 25.91 -19.17 5.93
N GLN A 145 24.78 -18.94 5.26
CA GLN A 145 24.49 -17.74 4.47
C GLN A 145 23.69 -16.68 5.26
N MET A 146 23.28 -17.00 6.50
CA MET A 146 22.61 -16.04 7.38
C MET A 146 23.60 -14.98 7.85
N ILE A 147 23.20 -13.71 7.74
CA ILE A 147 24.01 -12.57 8.14
C ILE A 147 24.14 -12.55 9.67
N LEU A 148 25.38 -12.48 10.15
CA LEU A 148 25.69 -12.20 11.55
C LEU A 148 25.77 -10.68 11.73
N THR A 149 24.91 -10.11 12.57
CA THR A 149 24.88 -8.69 12.88
C THR A 149 25.24 -8.47 14.34
N ARG A 150 26.12 -7.49 14.60
CA ARG A 150 26.47 -7.04 15.94
C ARG A 150 25.45 -6.02 16.43
N PHE A 151 25.03 -6.15 17.69
CA PHE A 151 24.18 -5.20 18.41
C PHE A 151 24.91 -4.73 19.65
N ASP A 152 25.09 -3.41 19.75
CA ASP A 152 25.66 -2.75 20.92
C ASP A 152 24.50 -2.17 21.76
N THR A 153 24.55 -2.33 23.07
CA THR A 153 23.56 -1.81 24.02
C THR A 153 24.24 -0.89 25.04
N TRP A 154 23.60 0.22 25.41
CA TRP A 154 24.19 1.25 26.28
C TRP A 154 23.63 1.27 27.69
N TYR A 155 22.37 0.92 27.86
CA TYR A 155 21.63 1.04 29.11
C TYR A 155 21.19 -0.32 29.64
N VAL A 156 20.79 -1.25 28.77
CA VAL A 156 20.31 -2.58 29.13
C VAL A 156 21.36 -3.65 28.79
N PRO A 157 21.72 -4.56 29.73
CA PRO A 157 22.63 -5.66 29.43
C PRO A 157 22.06 -6.59 28.35
N ALA A 158 22.93 -7.07 27.46
CA ALA A 158 22.58 -7.94 26.35
C ALA A 158 21.84 -9.22 26.82
N ALA A 159 22.21 -9.77 27.97
CA ALA A 159 21.57 -10.96 28.54
C ALA A 159 20.05 -10.80 28.73
N LYS A 160 19.57 -9.60 29.12
CA LYS A 160 18.13 -9.33 29.30
C LYS A 160 17.41 -9.23 27.97
N ILE A 161 18.02 -8.61 26.97
CA ILE A 161 17.46 -8.54 25.62
C ILE A 161 17.36 -9.94 25.02
N ILE A 162 18.39 -10.78 25.21
CA ILE A 162 18.39 -12.17 24.76
C ILE A 162 17.26 -12.98 25.41
N ALA A 163 16.98 -12.75 26.70
CA ALA A 163 15.84 -13.38 27.37
C ALA A 163 14.50 -12.95 26.74
N MET A 164 14.32 -11.66 26.43
CA MET A 164 13.12 -11.17 25.75
C MET A 164 12.97 -11.71 24.33
N ILE A 165 14.06 -11.84 23.57
CA ILE A 165 14.03 -12.45 22.23
C ILE A 165 13.42 -13.86 22.30
N LYS A 166 13.78 -14.64 23.33
CA LYS A 166 13.22 -15.99 23.56
C LYS A 166 11.77 -15.94 24.02
N GLU A 167 11.42 -15.04 24.94
CA GLU A 167 10.05 -14.90 25.44
C GLU A 167 9.06 -14.48 24.33
N LEU A 168 9.52 -13.64 23.41
CA LEU A 168 8.73 -13.18 22.25
C LEU A 168 8.65 -14.22 21.12
N GLY A 169 9.32 -15.37 21.23
CA GLY A 169 9.35 -16.42 20.21
C GLY A 169 10.07 -15.99 18.92
N LEU A 170 11.02 -15.06 19.01
CA LEU A 170 11.79 -14.59 17.85
C LEU A 170 12.99 -15.51 17.53
N ASP A 171 13.23 -16.52 18.35
CA ASP A 171 14.36 -17.46 18.30
C ASP A 171 14.23 -18.53 17.19
N ASP A 172 13.02 -18.81 16.70
CA ASP A 172 12.80 -19.79 15.64
C ASP A 172 13.60 -19.47 14.35
N SER A 173 13.82 -18.18 14.09
CA SER A 173 14.52 -17.66 12.90
C SER A 173 15.86 -16.97 13.21
N LEU A 174 16.34 -17.07 14.45
CA LEU A 174 17.46 -16.29 14.95
C LEU A 174 18.35 -17.11 15.89
N LYS A 175 19.66 -17.14 15.62
CA LYS A 175 20.66 -17.61 16.58
C LYS A 175 21.33 -16.42 17.24
N VAL A 176 21.35 -16.39 18.56
CA VAL A 176 22.02 -15.33 19.32
C VAL A 176 23.30 -15.85 19.95
N LEU A 177 24.34 -15.02 19.91
CA LEU A 177 25.65 -15.25 20.48
C LEU A 177 25.98 -14.07 21.40
N SER A 178 26.35 -14.34 22.64
CA SER A 178 26.86 -13.35 23.59
C SER A 178 28.17 -13.85 24.19
N ILE A 179 29.02 -12.92 24.63
CA ILE A 179 30.28 -13.22 25.29
C ILE A 179 30.22 -12.57 26.67
N ASP A 180 30.45 -13.35 27.73
CA ASP A 180 30.36 -12.86 29.12
C ASP A 180 31.36 -11.73 29.43
N THR A 181 32.47 -11.66 28.69
CA THR A 181 33.48 -10.60 28.79
C THR A 181 32.96 -9.22 28.37
N ASN A 182 31.94 -9.15 27.51
CA ASN A 182 31.33 -7.90 27.08
C ASN A 182 29.80 -7.97 27.23
N PRO A 183 29.26 -7.64 28.42
CA PRO A 183 27.85 -7.83 28.74
C PRO A 183 26.89 -6.91 27.97
N ASN A 184 27.43 -5.91 27.25
CA ASN A 184 26.67 -4.90 26.52
C ASN A 184 26.72 -5.11 24.99
N VAL A 185 27.22 -6.26 24.54
CA VAL A 185 27.31 -6.59 23.12
C VAL A 185 26.82 -8.00 22.89
N PHE A 186 25.98 -8.17 21.89
CA PHE A 186 25.61 -9.48 21.37
C PHE A 186 25.61 -9.49 19.85
N TRP A 187 25.73 -10.69 19.29
CA TRP A 187 25.59 -10.91 17.86
C TRP A 187 24.37 -11.76 17.61
N ALA A 188 23.56 -11.37 16.63
CA ALA A 188 22.45 -12.18 16.18
C ALA A 188 22.65 -12.58 14.72
N GLN A 189 22.43 -13.85 14.43
CA GLN A 189 22.50 -14.43 13.10
C GLN A 189 21.09 -14.88 12.68
N GLY A 190 20.59 -14.40 11.55
CA GLY A 190 19.24 -14.75 11.12
C GLY A 190 18.85 -14.15 9.78
N THR A 191 17.54 -14.14 9.52
CA THR A 191 16.95 -13.53 8.33
C THR A 191 16.94 -12.01 8.48
N VAL A 192 16.84 -11.28 7.35
CA VAL A 192 16.80 -9.81 7.40
C VAL A 192 15.61 -9.30 8.21
N GLN A 193 14.47 -9.99 8.11
CA GLN A 193 13.25 -9.67 8.84
C GLN A 193 13.42 -9.87 10.35
N SER A 194 14.05 -10.98 10.78
CA SER A 194 14.26 -11.24 12.21
C SER A 194 15.24 -10.24 12.82
N LEU A 195 16.31 -9.90 12.11
CA LEU A 195 17.30 -8.91 12.53
C LEU A 195 16.70 -7.50 12.65
N ARG A 196 15.74 -7.13 11.80
CA ARG A 196 14.99 -5.87 11.94
C ARG A 196 14.12 -5.85 13.19
N LYS A 197 13.37 -6.93 13.45
CA LYS A 197 12.59 -7.04 14.70
C LYS A 197 13.48 -6.94 15.94
N VAL A 198 14.66 -7.56 15.92
CA VAL A 198 15.65 -7.43 17.00
C VAL A 198 16.13 -5.98 17.14
N ARG A 199 16.37 -5.28 16.04
CA ARG A 199 16.75 -3.85 16.07
C ARG A 199 15.66 -2.99 16.68
N GLU A 200 14.41 -3.20 16.28
CA GLU A 200 13.24 -2.51 16.85
C GLU A 200 13.14 -2.77 18.36
N LEU A 201 13.28 -4.03 18.78
CA LEU A 201 13.30 -4.40 20.20
C LEU A 201 14.42 -3.69 20.95
N VAL A 202 15.66 -3.73 20.44
CA VAL A 202 16.81 -3.05 21.07
C VAL A 202 16.52 -1.55 21.17
N SER A 203 16.01 -0.90 20.12
CA SER A 203 15.71 0.53 20.15
C SER A 203 14.59 0.90 21.13
N ALA A 204 13.60 0.02 21.34
CA ALA A 204 12.52 0.24 22.28
C ALA A 204 12.95 -0.01 23.74
N VAL A 205 13.83 -0.97 23.94
CA VAL A 205 14.24 -1.44 25.26
C VAL A 205 15.45 -0.67 25.81
N ASP A 206 16.44 -0.37 24.98
CA ASP A 206 17.73 0.18 25.38
C ASP A 206 17.67 1.69 25.62
N THR A 207 16.89 2.08 26.62
CA THR A 207 16.66 3.46 27.02
C THR A 207 17.26 3.74 28.39
N ALA A 208 17.57 5.01 28.67
CA ALA A 208 18.12 5.42 29.96
C ALA A 208 17.23 5.04 31.16
N GLU A 209 15.90 4.99 30.95
CA GLU A 209 14.92 4.62 31.97
C GLU A 209 14.95 3.13 32.32
N ASN A 210 15.36 2.29 31.36
CA ASN A 210 15.52 0.84 31.54
C ASN A 210 16.92 0.46 32.04
N ARG A 211 17.80 1.46 32.26
CA ARG A 211 19.12 1.23 32.85
C ARG A 211 18.97 0.54 34.20
N GLU A 212 19.65 -0.58 34.33
CA GLU A 212 19.68 -1.35 35.57
C GLU A 212 20.35 -0.50 36.66
N SER A 213 19.56 0.09 37.55
CA SER A 213 20.08 0.74 38.74
C SER A 213 20.56 -0.34 39.70
N ALA A 214 21.78 -0.20 40.23
CA ALA A 214 22.51 -1.19 41.01
C ALA A 214 21.79 -1.72 42.29
N VAL A 215 20.58 -1.24 42.57
CA VAL A 215 19.75 -1.59 43.74
C VAL A 215 18.68 -2.64 43.40
N SER A 216 18.46 -2.99 42.12
CA SER A 216 17.46 -4.00 41.78
C SER A 216 17.84 -4.81 40.54
N SER A 217 18.72 -5.79 40.75
CA SER A 217 19.13 -6.81 39.75
C SER A 217 17.99 -7.74 39.30
N GLN A 218 16.73 -7.41 39.59
CA GLN A 218 15.59 -8.30 39.47
C GLN A 218 14.34 -7.64 38.89
N VAL A 219 14.35 -6.35 38.53
CA VAL A 219 13.17 -5.79 37.84
C VAL A 219 13.16 -6.37 36.42
N PRO A 220 12.19 -7.24 36.07
CA PRO A 220 12.00 -7.63 34.68
C PRO A 220 11.71 -6.37 33.88
N LEU A 221 12.10 -6.33 32.61
CA LEU A 221 11.67 -5.25 31.75
C LEU A 221 10.15 -5.30 31.64
N GLU A 222 9.49 -4.40 32.36
CA GLU A 222 8.03 -4.28 32.34
C GLU A 222 7.61 -3.68 31.00
N TYR A 223 6.73 -4.39 30.31
CA TYR A 223 6.04 -3.92 29.12
C TYR A 223 4.55 -4.13 29.30
N LYS A 224 3.77 -3.31 28.62
CA LYS A 224 2.32 -3.46 28.54
C LYS A 224 1.92 -3.86 27.13
N THR A 225 0.90 -4.69 27.00
CA THR A 225 0.47 -5.23 25.70
C THR A 225 -0.92 -4.72 25.37
N LEU A 226 -1.10 -4.23 24.15
CA LEU A 226 -2.39 -3.96 23.53
C LEU A 226 -2.65 -5.00 22.45
N THR A 227 -3.83 -5.61 22.46
CA THR A 227 -4.27 -6.53 21.41
C THR A 227 -5.34 -5.85 20.58
N LEU A 228 -5.10 -5.73 19.28
CA LEU A 228 -5.98 -5.06 18.33
C LEU A 228 -6.75 -6.09 17.52
N THR A 229 -7.97 -5.73 17.15
CA THR A 229 -8.92 -6.62 16.45
C THR A 229 -9.43 -6.04 15.14
N GLN A 230 -9.56 -4.72 15.02
CA GLN A 230 -10.16 -4.06 13.86
C GLN A 230 -9.14 -3.24 13.05
N ILE A 231 -8.15 -2.64 13.71
CA ILE A 231 -7.11 -1.82 13.08
C ILE A 231 -5.70 -2.41 13.28
N PRO A 232 -4.76 -2.20 12.34
CA PRO A 232 -3.38 -2.64 12.50
C PRO A 232 -2.61 -1.82 13.55
N PRO A 233 -1.55 -2.37 14.19
CA PRO A 233 -0.74 -1.65 15.19
C PRO A 233 -0.14 -0.33 14.72
N SER A 234 0.24 -0.24 13.44
CA SER A 234 0.70 1.01 12.83
C SER A 234 -0.37 2.10 12.90
N ARG A 235 -1.62 1.77 12.56
CA ARG A 235 -2.74 2.70 12.58
C ARG A 235 -3.12 3.09 14.00
N ALA A 236 -3.07 2.17 14.95
CA ALA A 236 -3.33 2.47 16.36
C ALA A 236 -2.34 3.50 16.92
N VAL A 237 -1.04 3.36 16.62
CA VAL A 237 -0.02 4.34 17.06
C VAL A 237 -0.25 5.72 16.42
N GLU A 238 -0.62 5.79 15.15
CA GLU A 238 -0.98 7.05 14.49
C GLU A 238 -2.16 7.75 15.20
N LEU A 239 -3.25 7.01 15.45
CA LEU A 239 -4.45 7.54 16.09
C LEU A 239 -4.20 7.97 17.54
N LEU A 240 -3.38 7.21 18.28
CA LEU A 240 -2.99 7.57 19.65
C LEU A 240 -2.18 8.87 19.65
N LYS A 241 -1.25 9.03 18.70
CA LYS A 241 -0.49 10.27 18.55
C LYS A 241 -1.40 11.46 18.24
N GLU A 242 -2.37 11.29 17.34
CA GLU A 242 -3.38 12.32 17.04
C GLU A 242 -4.24 12.66 18.27
N ALA A 243 -4.50 11.69 19.14
CA ALA A 243 -5.19 11.87 20.42
C ALA A 243 -4.30 12.47 21.54
N GLY A 244 -3.02 12.74 21.26
CA GLY A 244 -2.06 13.32 22.21
C GLY A 244 -1.30 12.31 23.08
N VAL A 245 -1.42 11.01 22.80
CA VAL A 245 -0.67 9.94 23.45
C VAL A 245 0.46 9.50 22.51
N GLU A 246 1.66 10.01 22.74
CA GLU A 246 2.83 9.61 21.95
C GLU A 246 3.45 8.33 22.52
N ILE A 247 3.42 7.26 21.72
CA ILE A 247 4.16 6.03 22.01
C ILE A 247 5.47 6.07 21.25
N THR A 248 6.57 6.22 21.97
CA THR A 248 7.92 6.32 21.42
C THR A 248 8.64 4.97 21.38
N HIS A 249 8.54 4.18 22.44
CA HIS A 249 9.21 2.89 22.54
C HIS A 249 8.18 1.76 22.48
N CYS A 250 8.00 1.22 21.27
CA CYS A 250 7.08 0.10 21.05
C CYS A 250 7.61 -0.93 20.07
N LEU A 251 7.09 -2.16 20.21
CA LEU A 251 7.31 -3.25 19.28
C LEU A 251 5.96 -3.69 18.71
N LYS A 252 5.89 -3.79 17.38
CA LYS A 252 4.67 -4.16 16.65
C LYS A 252 4.78 -5.64 16.25
N LEU A 253 3.90 -6.47 16.78
CA LEU A 253 3.89 -7.92 16.53
C LEU A 253 2.51 -8.36 16.06
N ASP A 254 2.34 -8.57 14.77
CA ASP A 254 1.08 -8.98 14.14
C ASP A 254 -0.09 -8.05 14.51
N ASN A 255 -0.98 -8.48 15.40
CA ASN A 255 -2.09 -7.69 15.94
C ASN A 255 -1.84 -7.14 17.35
N ARG A 256 -0.64 -7.35 17.91
CA ARG A 256 -0.24 -6.90 19.24
C ARG A 256 0.72 -5.72 19.15
N LEU A 257 0.57 -4.79 20.07
CA LEU A 257 1.48 -3.67 20.28
C LEU A 257 2.03 -3.75 21.69
N LEU A 258 3.34 -3.96 21.81
CA LEU A 258 4.05 -3.98 23.08
C LEU A 258 4.62 -2.59 23.33
N VAL A 259 4.26 -2.00 24.46
CA VAL A 259 4.63 -0.65 24.85
C VAL A 259 5.61 -0.72 26.02
N PHE A 260 6.78 -0.08 25.85
CA PHE A 260 7.86 -0.03 26.83
C PHE A 260 7.96 1.34 27.52
N ASP A 261 7.14 2.31 27.11
CA ASP A 261 7.09 3.65 27.69
C ASP A 261 6.52 3.64 29.11
N ARG A 262 7.40 3.68 30.11
CA ARG A 262 7.01 3.65 31.53
C ARG A 262 6.19 4.86 31.95
N THR A 263 6.34 5.99 31.26
CA THR A 263 5.54 7.20 31.48
C THR A 263 4.04 6.97 31.26
N LEU A 264 3.68 6.00 30.42
CA LEU A 264 2.30 5.65 30.12
C LEU A 264 1.70 4.63 31.11
N PHE A 265 2.53 3.93 31.89
CA PHE A 265 2.07 2.85 32.78
C PHE A 265 1.11 3.33 33.88
N PRO A 266 1.31 4.50 34.53
CA PRO A 266 0.37 5.01 35.53
C PRO A 266 -1.00 5.36 34.97
N MET A 267 -1.10 5.63 33.66
CA MET A 267 -2.35 5.95 32.95
C MET A 267 -2.78 4.83 32.00
N TRP A 268 -2.28 3.60 32.20
CA TRP A 268 -2.47 2.50 31.26
C TRP A 268 -3.94 2.16 31.03
N ASP A 269 -4.77 2.16 32.08
CA ASP A 269 -6.20 1.89 31.96
C ASP A 269 -6.91 2.91 31.05
N GLN A 270 -6.43 4.16 31.02
CA GLN A 270 -6.96 5.21 30.14
C GLN A 270 -6.50 4.98 28.69
N VAL A 271 -5.24 4.57 28.50
CA VAL A 271 -4.70 4.21 27.18
C VAL A 271 -5.46 3.01 26.62
N GLU A 272 -5.68 1.97 27.42
CA GLU A 272 -6.41 0.77 27.01
C GLU A 272 -7.87 1.09 26.66
N SER A 273 -8.54 1.92 27.47
CA SER A 273 -9.90 2.38 27.17
C SER A 273 -9.97 3.22 25.89
N LEU A 274 -8.99 4.10 25.68
CA LEU A 274 -8.89 4.90 24.46
C LEU A 274 -8.66 4.01 23.23
N VAL A 275 -7.75 3.05 23.31
CA VAL A 275 -7.50 2.09 22.22
C VAL A 275 -8.75 1.27 21.92
N ALA A 276 -9.48 0.81 22.92
CA ALA A 276 -10.74 0.08 22.71
C ALA A 276 -11.80 0.91 22.00
N GLN A 277 -11.83 2.24 22.19
CA GLN A 277 -12.72 3.15 21.47
C GLN A 277 -12.25 3.43 20.04
N LEU A 278 -10.93 3.43 19.81
CA LEU A 278 -10.32 3.68 18.51
C LEU A 278 -10.24 2.42 17.62
N ASP A 279 -10.19 1.22 18.20
CA ASP A 279 -10.13 -0.08 17.51
C ASP A 279 -11.51 -0.46 16.94
N ILE A 280 -12.00 0.37 16.01
CA ILE A 280 -13.25 0.20 15.30
C ILE A 280 -12.98 0.09 13.79
N GLN A 281 -13.81 -0.66 13.06
CA GLN A 281 -13.66 -0.81 11.60
C GLN A 281 -13.57 0.52 10.84
N PRO A 282 -14.37 1.57 11.14
CA PRO A 282 -14.27 2.85 10.46
C PRO A 282 -12.99 3.66 10.74
N ALA A 283 -12.18 3.27 11.73
CA ALA A 283 -10.92 3.94 12.04
C ALA A 283 -9.76 3.48 11.13
N ASN A 284 -9.99 2.44 10.32
CA ASN A 284 -9.08 2.07 9.24
C ASN A 284 -8.87 3.24 8.29
N LYS A 285 -7.62 3.41 7.84
CA LYS A 285 -7.25 4.53 6.96
C LYS A 285 -8.00 4.48 5.62
N TYR A 286 -8.16 3.27 5.08
CA TYR A 286 -8.86 3.04 3.82
C TYR A 286 -9.85 1.90 3.98
N LYS A 287 -10.97 2.02 3.26
CA LYS A 287 -11.92 0.96 3.00
C LYS A 287 -11.84 0.60 1.53
N VAL A 288 -11.83 -0.70 1.26
CA VAL A 288 -11.82 -1.25 -0.10
C VAL A 288 -13.16 -1.92 -0.36
N PHE A 289 -13.82 -1.60 -1.47
CA PHE A 289 -15.02 -2.28 -1.91
C PHE A 289 -15.09 -2.37 -3.43
N VAL A 290 -15.80 -3.39 -3.93
CA VAL A 290 -16.11 -3.54 -5.35
C VAL A 290 -17.49 -2.96 -5.62
N TYR A 291 -17.59 -2.12 -6.64
CA TYR A 291 -18.84 -1.55 -7.13
C TYR A 291 -19.20 -2.19 -8.48
N GLN A 292 -20.41 -2.74 -8.56
CA GLN A 292 -20.94 -3.34 -9.79
C GLN A 292 -21.78 -2.31 -10.55
N LEU A 293 -21.32 -1.99 -11.77
CA LEU A 293 -21.96 -1.09 -12.71
C LEU A 293 -22.99 -1.85 -13.56
N LYS A 294 -24.04 -1.17 -13.99
CA LYS A 294 -25.15 -1.74 -14.77
C LYS A 294 -25.18 -1.24 -16.20
N ASN A 295 -24.90 0.05 -16.41
CA ASN A 295 -25.11 0.75 -17.66
C ASN A 295 -23.81 1.27 -18.28
N ILE A 296 -22.81 1.58 -17.46
CA ILE A 296 -21.50 2.07 -17.92
C ILE A 296 -20.39 1.05 -17.64
N VAL A 297 -19.27 1.26 -18.34
CA VAL A 297 -18.05 0.46 -18.24
C VAL A 297 -17.13 1.00 -17.14
N ALA A 298 -16.31 0.13 -16.54
CA ALA A 298 -15.42 0.47 -15.45
C ALA A 298 -14.41 1.58 -15.78
N ALA A 299 -13.84 1.59 -17.00
CA ALA A 299 -12.95 2.65 -17.47
C ALA A 299 -13.62 4.04 -17.45
N ASP A 300 -14.82 4.15 -18.00
CA ASP A 300 -15.59 5.40 -18.04
C ASP A 300 -16.02 5.85 -16.64
N ALA A 301 -16.46 4.91 -15.80
CA ALA A 301 -16.81 5.19 -14.41
C ALA A 301 -15.62 5.74 -13.62
N ALA A 302 -14.43 5.14 -13.79
CA ALA A 302 -13.20 5.56 -13.15
C ALA A 302 -12.78 6.97 -13.59
N ALA A 303 -12.80 7.23 -14.91
CA ALA A 303 -12.46 8.54 -15.48
C ALA A 303 -13.42 9.63 -14.98
N ARG A 304 -14.73 9.37 -15.03
CA ARG A 304 -15.75 10.34 -14.59
C ARG A 304 -15.72 10.57 -13.08
N LEU A 305 -15.47 9.54 -12.27
CA LEU A 305 -15.37 9.71 -10.82
C LEU A 305 -14.18 10.58 -10.44
N LYS A 306 -13.07 10.52 -11.20
CA LYS A 306 -11.90 11.38 -10.98
C LYS A 306 -12.25 12.88 -11.11
N GLU A 307 -13.18 13.22 -12.01
CA GLU A 307 -13.66 14.60 -12.20
C GLU A 307 -14.46 15.14 -11.01
N PHE A 308 -14.97 14.29 -10.11
CA PHE A 308 -15.63 14.75 -8.88
C PHE A 308 -14.65 15.36 -7.87
N GLY A 309 -13.35 15.12 -8.01
CA GLY A 309 -12.32 15.73 -7.17
C GLY A 309 -12.32 15.24 -5.71
N PHE A 310 -12.74 13.99 -5.44
CA PHE A 310 -12.60 13.42 -4.11
C PHE A 310 -11.13 13.23 -3.75
N GLU A 311 -10.71 13.79 -2.61
CA GLU A 311 -9.38 13.55 -2.05
C GLU A 311 -9.27 12.11 -1.54
N ASP A 312 -8.09 11.50 -1.73
CA ASP A 312 -7.77 10.14 -1.28
C ASP A 312 -8.67 8.99 -1.80
N VAL A 313 -9.47 9.24 -2.83
CA VAL A 313 -10.23 8.20 -3.53
C VAL A 313 -9.43 7.70 -4.73
N LYS A 314 -9.12 6.40 -4.72
CA LYS A 314 -8.48 5.70 -5.84
C LYS A 314 -9.42 4.65 -6.39
N THR A 315 -9.50 4.59 -7.72
CA THR A 315 -10.24 3.57 -8.43
C THR A 315 -9.28 2.64 -9.18
N VAL A 316 -9.67 1.38 -9.28
CA VAL A 316 -8.88 0.35 -9.94
C VAL A 316 -9.82 -0.46 -10.82
N THR A 317 -9.49 -0.52 -12.11
CA THR A 317 -10.14 -1.39 -13.08
C THR A 317 -9.45 -2.76 -13.12
N TYR A 318 -10.16 -3.79 -13.61
CA TYR A 318 -9.58 -5.12 -13.83
C TYR A 318 -8.91 -5.19 -15.22
N SER A 319 -8.22 -6.30 -15.52
CA SER A 319 -7.42 -6.50 -16.75
C SER A 319 -8.16 -6.24 -18.07
N ASN A 320 -9.50 -6.20 -18.04
CA ASN A 320 -10.33 -5.80 -19.15
C ASN A 320 -11.27 -4.64 -18.73
N ASP A 321 -10.75 -3.43 -18.80
CA ASP A 321 -11.41 -2.22 -18.32
C ASP A 321 -12.43 -1.62 -19.30
N ARG A 322 -12.31 -1.94 -20.60
CA ARG A 322 -13.23 -1.53 -21.68
C ARG A 322 -14.51 -2.34 -21.75
N PHE A 323 -14.50 -3.56 -21.22
CA PHE A 323 -15.67 -4.44 -21.18
C PHE A 323 -16.14 -4.72 -19.74
N GLY A 324 -15.28 -4.48 -18.75
CA GLY A 324 -15.56 -4.72 -17.33
C GLY A 324 -16.66 -3.82 -16.77
N ARG A 325 -17.52 -4.40 -15.94
CA ARG A 325 -18.56 -3.69 -15.17
C ARG A 325 -18.26 -3.65 -13.67
N GLU A 326 -17.06 -4.06 -13.28
CA GLU A 326 -16.63 -4.06 -11.89
C GLU A 326 -15.54 -3.01 -11.68
N LEU A 327 -15.75 -2.17 -10.68
CA LEU A 327 -14.82 -1.12 -10.29
C LEU A 327 -14.42 -1.32 -8.84
N LEU A 328 -13.13 -1.53 -8.58
CA LEU A 328 -12.62 -1.56 -7.22
C LEU A 328 -12.32 -0.14 -6.77
N VAL A 329 -12.87 0.23 -5.61
CA VAL A 329 -12.75 1.57 -5.03
C VAL A 329 -12.02 1.45 -3.70
N ILE A 330 -11.01 2.29 -3.54
CA ILE A 330 -10.24 2.47 -2.31
C ILE A 330 -10.48 3.91 -1.86
N CYS A 331 -11.16 4.09 -0.72
CA CYS A 331 -11.44 5.42 -0.20
C CYS A 331 -11.38 5.44 1.32
N PRO A 332 -11.21 6.60 1.95
CA PRO A 332 -11.46 6.74 3.38
C PRO A 332 -12.88 6.26 3.75
N PRO A 333 -13.07 5.57 4.89
CA PRO A 333 -14.37 5.02 5.26
C PRO A 333 -15.52 6.05 5.30
N TYR A 334 -15.21 7.29 5.68
CA TYR A 334 -16.22 8.36 5.77
C TYR A 334 -16.72 8.86 4.40
N LEU A 335 -15.98 8.61 3.30
CA LEU A 335 -16.36 9.01 1.94
C LEU A 335 -17.17 7.94 1.19
N GLU A 336 -17.27 6.73 1.72
CA GLU A 336 -17.90 5.60 1.03
C GLU A 336 -19.30 5.95 0.50
N THR A 337 -20.15 6.52 1.36
CA THR A 337 -21.53 6.87 1.00
C THR A 337 -21.58 7.89 -0.15
N SER A 338 -20.72 8.91 -0.09
CA SER A 338 -20.61 9.95 -1.12
C SER A 338 -20.13 9.37 -2.44
N VAL A 339 -19.12 8.50 -2.41
CA VAL A 339 -18.58 7.84 -3.60
C VAL A 339 -19.60 6.89 -4.21
N ARG A 340 -20.30 6.09 -3.41
CA ARG A 340 -21.38 5.21 -3.90
C ARG A 340 -22.51 6.00 -4.55
N SER A 341 -22.90 7.13 -3.94
CA SER A 341 -23.92 8.01 -4.51
C SER A 341 -23.48 8.63 -5.85
N ALA A 342 -22.23 9.08 -5.94
CA ALA A 342 -21.65 9.60 -7.17
C ALA A 342 -21.61 8.53 -8.28
N LEU A 343 -21.14 7.32 -7.98
CA LEU A 343 -21.11 6.19 -8.92
C LEU A 343 -22.51 5.79 -9.38
N SER A 344 -23.48 5.74 -8.47
CA SER A 344 -24.89 5.47 -8.81
C SER A 344 -25.47 6.54 -9.74
N SER A 345 -25.13 7.81 -9.50
CA SER A 345 -25.56 8.94 -10.35
C SER A 345 -24.92 8.89 -11.74
N LEU A 346 -23.66 8.45 -11.83
CA LEU A 346 -22.95 8.27 -13.09
C LEU A 346 -23.48 7.09 -13.92
N ASP A 347 -23.87 6.00 -13.25
CA ASP A 347 -24.37 4.75 -13.85
C ASP A 347 -25.89 4.79 -14.15
N GLY A 348 -26.44 5.97 -14.39
CA GLY A 348 -27.85 6.17 -14.73
C GLY A 348 -28.23 5.71 -16.14
N VAL A 349 -29.51 5.44 -16.36
CA VAL A 349 -30.05 5.12 -17.70
C VAL A 349 -30.05 6.39 -18.56
N ARG A 350 -29.37 6.33 -19.70
CA ARG A 350 -29.27 7.44 -20.67
C ARG A 350 -30.27 7.28 -21.81
N SER A 351 -30.54 8.38 -22.52
CA SER A 351 -31.32 8.35 -23.75
C SER A 351 -30.59 7.58 -24.84
N LYS A 352 -31.35 6.84 -25.65
CA LYS A 352 -30.83 6.16 -26.83
C LYS A 352 -30.57 7.16 -27.95
N THR A 353 -29.52 6.93 -28.72
CA THR A 353 -29.17 7.69 -29.92
C THR A 353 -28.89 6.76 -31.07
N LYS A 354 -29.04 7.24 -32.30
CA LYS A 354 -28.74 6.49 -33.53
C LYS A 354 -27.34 6.87 -34.01
N MET A 355 -26.44 5.89 -34.11
CA MET A 355 -25.09 6.14 -34.59
C MET A 355 -24.61 5.06 -35.57
N PRO A 356 -24.02 5.44 -36.71
CA PRO A 356 -23.35 4.49 -37.59
C PRO A 356 -22.09 3.93 -36.88
N VAL A 357 -21.90 2.61 -36.97
CA VAL A 357 -20.80 1.90 -36.31
C VAL A 357 -19.85 1.24 -37.30
N LEU A 358 -20.34 0.78 -38.46
CA LEU A 358 -19.54 0.09 -39.47
C LEU A 358 -20.08 0.39 -40.88
N THR A 359 -19.19 0.49 -41.86
CA THR A 359 -19.54 0.60 -43.28
C THR A 359 -18.75 -0.44 -44.07
N MET A 360 -19.39 -1.12 -45.01
CA MET A 360 -18.75 -2.12 -45.88
C MET A 360 -19.10 -1.85 -47.35
N THR A 361 -18.16 -2.16 -48.23
CA THR A 361 -18.26 -1.92 -49.68
C THR A 361 -18.00 -3.19 -50.48
N GLY A 362 -18.83 -3.46 -51.50
CA GLY A 362 -18.70 -4.62 -52.39
C GLY A 362 -19.92 -5.53 -52.39
N THR A 363 -20.00 -6.42 -53.37
CA THR A 363 -21.21 -7.20 -53.72
C THR A 363 -21.76 -8.10 -52.61
N SER A 364 -20.92 -8.67 -51.73
CA SER A 364 -21.34 -9.50 -50.59
C SER A 364 -21.42 -8.75 -49.26
N SER A 365 -21.27 -7.42 -49.28
CA SER A 365 -21.18 -6.61 -48.05
C SER A 365 -22.44 -6.63 -47.20
N TYR A 366 -23.62 -6.80 -47.81
CA TYR A 366 -24.87 -6.87 -47.06
C TYR A 366 -24.94 -8.14 -46.19
N GLU A 367 -24.62 -9.31 -46.76
CA GLU A 367 -24.57 -10.58 -46.01
C GLU A 367 -23.49 -10.55 -44.93
N GLY A 368 -22.33 -9.94 -45.23
CA GLY A 368 -21.28 -9.68 -44.25
C GLY A 368 -21.78 -8.85 -43.07
N LEU A 369 -22.47 -7.74 -43.31
CA LEU A 369 -23.05 -6.91 -42.25
C LEU A 369 -24.14 -7.62 -41.44
N VAL A 370 -24.90 -8.55 -42.04
CA VAL A 370 -25.88 -9.37 -41.31
C VAL A 370 -25.18 -10.29 -40.31
N ALA A 371 -24.11 -10.98 -40.74
CA ALA A 371 -23.32 -11.83 -39.85
C ALA A 371 -22.63 -11.02 -38.73
N VAL A 372 -22.06 -9.86 -39.05
CA VAL A 372 -21.46 -8.96 -38.06
C VAL A 372 -22.50 -8.46 -37.07
N ARG A 373 -23.70 -8.08 -37.54
CA ARG A 373 -24.80 -7.67 -36.66
C ARG A 373 -25.20 -8.76 -35.67
N GLU A 374 -25.28 -10.01 -36.11
CA GLU A 374 -25.63 -11.14 -35.24
C GLU A 374 -24.56 -11.37 -34.18
N LEU A 375 -23.29 -11.39 -34.58
CA LEU A 375 -22.16 -11.54 -33.66
C LEU A 375 -22.10 -10.40 -32.64
N LEU A 376 -22.26 -9.15 -33.08
CA LEU A 376 -22.25 -7.99 -32.18
C LEU A 376 -23.43 -8.03 -31.20
N SER A 377 -24.60 -8.51 -31.62
CA SER A 377 -25.75 -8.67 -30.73
C SER A 377 -25.45 -9.68 -29.61
N GLU A 378 -24.80 -10.79 -29.94
CA GLU A 378 -24.39 -11.83 -28.97
C GLU A 378 -23.30 -11.34 -28.02
N LEU A 379 -22.27 -10.68 -28.53
CA LEU A 379 -21.13 -10.24 -27.71
C LEU A 379 -21.43 -9.03 -26.81
N SER A 380 -22.38 -8.17 -27.20
CA SER A 380 -22.67 -6.93 -26.48
C SER A 380 -23.92 -6.96 -25.57
N ASP A 381 -24.67 -8.08 -25.59
CA ASP A 381 -26.02 -8.18 -25.00
C ASP A 381 -27.00 -7.09 -25.49
N VAL A 382 -26.73 -6.51 -26.67
CA VAL A 382 -27.63 -5.54 -27.30
C VAL A 382 -28.61 -6.30 -28.20
N PRO A 383 -29.93 -6.12 -28.04
CA PRO A 383 -30.91 -6.81 -28.86
C PRO A 383 -30.69 -6.56 -30.35
N ILE A 384 -30.85 -7.59 -31.18
CA ILE A 384 -30.67 -7.48 -32.63
C ILE A 384 -31.56 -6.40 -33.27
N GLY A 385 -32.73 -6.13 -32.68
CA GLY A 385 -33.65 -5.08 -33.11
C GLY A 385 -33.13 -3.66 -32.91
N SER A 386 -32.10 -3.45 -32.08
CA SER A 386 -31.43 -2.15 -31.93
C SER A 386 -30.45 -1.87 -33.08
N PHE A 387 -30.17 -2.85 -33.95
CA PHE A 387 -29.29 -2.70 -35.10
C PHE A 387 -30.09 -2.57 -36.40
N SER A 388 -29.56 -1.81 -37.35
CA SER A 388 -30.19 -1.65 -38.66
C SER A 388 -29.15 -1.45 -39.75
N ILE A 389 -29.43 -2.01 -40.94
CA ILE A 389 -28.57 -1.94 -42.11
C ILE A 389 -29.25 -1.06 -43.16
N SER A 390 -28.48 -0.20 -43.80
CA SER A 390 -28.99 0.72 -44.81
C SER A 390 -29.38 -0.02 -46.09
N ARG A 391 -30.12 0.67 -46.95
CA ARG A 391 -30.12 0.32 -48.38
C ARG A 391 -28.77 0.68 -48.99
N ASN A 392 -28.53 0.27 -50.24
CA ASN A 392 -27.33 0.66 -50.97
C ASN A 392 -27.25 2.19 -51.04
N LEU A 393 -26.19 2.74 -50.45
CA LEU A 393 -25.94 4.18 -50.37
C LEU A 393 -25.25 4.73 -51.61
N SER A 394 -24.57 3.88 -52.39
CA SER A 394 -23.82 4.29 -53.59
C SER A 394 -24.71 4.55 -54.80
N GLY A 395 -25.84 3.84 -54.89
CA GLY A 395 -26.64 3.77 -56.11
C GLY A 395 -26.00 2.96 -57.24
N ASP A 396 -24.79 2.41 -57.05
CA ASP A 396 -24.08 1.54 -57.99
C ASP A 396 -24.30 0.07 -57.58
N GLU A 397 -24.73 -0.77 -58.53
CA GLU A 397 -24.95 -2.20 -58.31
C GLU A 397 -23.64 -2.99 -58.27
N ASP A 398 -22.59 -2.50 -58.95
CA ASP A 398 -21.30 -3.18 -59.02
C ASP A 398 -20.45 -2.90 -57.76
N ASN A 399 -20.62 -1.73 -57.15
CA ASN A 399 -19.89 -1.30 -55.96
C ASN A 399 -20.82 -0.80 -54.83
N PRO A 400 -21.70 -1.66 -54.30
CA PRO A 400 -22.68 -1.23 -53.32
C PRO A 400 -22.01 -0.89 -51.99
N VAL A 401 -22.54 0.14 -51.32
CA VAL A 401 -22.08 0.60 -49.99
C VAL A 401 -23.22 0.46 -49.00
N TYR A 402 -22.96 -0.23 -47.90
CA TYR A 402 -23.93 -0.44 -46.82
C TYR A 402 -23.37 0.05 -45.49
N ALA A 403 -24.22 0.67 -44.69
CA ALA A 403 -23.89 1.13 -43.35
C ALA A 403 -24.73 0.37 -42.30
N LEU A 404 -24.06 -0.08 -41.25
CA LEU A 404 -24.67 -0.59 -40.02
C LEU A 404 -24.73 0.55 -39.00
N TRP A 405 -25.92 0.83 -38.48
CA TRP A 405 -26.09 1.74 -37.34
C TRP A 405 -26.83 1.06 -36.19
N VAL A 406 -26.65 1.63 -35.01
CA VAL A 406 -27.21 1.13 -33.76
C VAL A 406 -27.99 2.22 -33.07
N GLU A 407 -29.15 1.86 -32.50
CA GLU A 407 -29.98 2.72 -31.65
C GLU A 407 -29.87 2.29 -30.19
N GLU A 408 -28.89 2.82 -29.47
CA GLU A 408 -28.64 2.51 -28.06
C GLU A 408 -28.04 3.70 -27.30
N THR A 409 -27.77 3.53 -25.99
CA THR A 409 -27.07 4.55 -25.21
C THR A 409 -25.65 4.79 -25.74
N PRO A 410 -25.08 6.01 -25.59
CA PRO A 410 -23.72 6.30 -26.06
C PRO A 410 -22.66 5.32 -25.55
N ASP A 411 -22.76 4.90 -24.29
CA ASP A 411 -21.82 3.97 -23.67
C ASP A 411 -21.91 2.56 -24.29
N ARG A 412 -23.13 2.07 -24.61
CA ARG A 412 -23.32 0.79 -25.35
C ARG A 412 -22.86 0.87 -26.80
N ILE A 413 -23.03 2.02 -27.44
CA ILE A 413 -22.51 2.25 -28.81
C ILE A 413 -20.98 2.24 -28.81
N MET A 414 -20.35 2.83 -27.78
CA MET A 414 -18.89 2.81 -27.64
C MET A 414 -18.37 1.38 -27.44
N LEU A 415 -19.04 0.59 -26.59
CA LEU A 415 -18.77 -0.85 -26.42
C LEU A 415 -18.77 -1.59 -27.76
N ILE A 416 -19.78 -1.35 -28.60
CA ILE A 416 -19.90 -1.99 -29.93
C ILE A 416 -18.76 -1.57 -30.84
N LYS A 417 -18.34 -0.30 -30.82
CA LYS A 417 -17.19 0.18 -31.60
C LYS A 417 -15.88 -0.47 -31.15
N ASP A 418 -15.70 -0.63 -29.85
CA ASP A 418 -14.53 -1.30 -29.29
C ASP A 418 -14.51 -2.78 -29.70
N LEU A 419 -15.64 -3.48 -29.68
CA LEU A 419 -15.75 -4.86 -30.20
C LEU A 419 -15.41 -4.95 -31.68
N ILE A 420 -15.91 -4.04 -32.51
CA ILE A 420 -15.59 -4.01 -33.94
C ILE A 420 -14.07 -3.83 -34.15
N GLY A 421 -13.44 -2.96 -33.35
CA GLY A 421 -12.00 -2.72 -33.38
C GLY A 421 -11.19 -3.95 -32.98
N GLU A 422 -11.58 -4.65 -31.91
CA GLU A 422 -10.90 -5.87 -31.44
C GLU A 422 -11.06 -7.05 -32.41
N LEU A 423 -12.18 -7.15 -33.10
CA LEU A 423 -12.44 -8.20 -34.09
C LEU A 423 -11.78 -7.93 -35.45
N ASP A 424 -11.15 -6.75 -35.63
CA ASP A 424 -10.58 -6.26 -36.91
C ASP A 424 -11.57 -6.36 -38.08
N ILE A 425 -12.87 -6.15 -37.79
CA ILE A 425 -13.93 -6.26 -38.78
C ILE A 425 -13.99 -4.95 -39.57
N GLY A 426 -13.66 -5.04 -40.86
CA GLY A 426 -13.76 -3.90 -41.77
C GLY A 426 -12.43 -3.25 -42.14
N GLY A 427 -11.36 -4.06 -42.27
CA GLY A 427 -10.04 -3.69 -42.76
C GLY A 427 -10.03 -2.49 -43.72
N GLY A 428 -9.78 -1.33 -43.14
CA GLY A 428 -9.74 -0.03 -43.80
C GLY A 428 -9.22 1.00 -42.80
N LYS A 429 -7.89 1.21 -42.81
CA LYS A 429 -7.14 2.18 -41.99
C LYS A 429 -7.98 3.35 -41.48
N GLY A 430 -8.21 3.34 -40.17
CA GLY A 430 -8.66 4.48 -39.38
C GLY A 430 -7.86 4.60 -38.09
N GLY A 431 -6.55 4.33 -38.15
CA GLY A 431 -5.65 4.70 -37.07
C GLY A 431 -5.68 6.22 -36.93
N SER A 432 -6.36 6.72 -35.91
CA SER A 432 -6.11 8.05 -35.37
C SER A 432 -4.67 8.06 -34.86
N LYS A 433 -3.72 8.37 -35.76
CA LYS A 433 -2.50 9.06 -35.37
C LYS A 433 -2.99 10.38 -34.80
N GLU A 434 -3.05 10.48 -33.48
CA GLU A 434 -2.88 11.77 -32.82
C GLU A 434 -1.52 12.30 -33.28
N SER A 435 -1.56 13.25 -34.21
CA SER A 435 -0.42 14.08 -34.53
C SER A 435 -0.09 14.90 -33.29
N SER A 436 1.02 14.57 -32.64
CA SER A 436 1.74 15.52 -31.80
C SER A 436 2.19 16.68 -32.68
N GLY A 437 1.34 17.69 -32.80
CA GLY A 437 1.70 18.98 -33.38
C GLY A 437 2.64 19.69 -32.43
N THR A 438 3.93 19.63 -32.74
CA THR A 438 4.92 20.58 -32.26
C THR A 438 5.04 21.64 -33.34
N GLU A 439 4.56 22.85 -33.07
CA GLU A 439 5.16 24.11 -33.49
C GLU A 439 5.04 25.11 -32.34
#